data_AF-A0A1T1GPX2-F1
#
_entry.id   AF-A0A1T1GPX2-F1
#
_cell.length_a   1.000
_cell.length_b   1.000
_cell.length_c   1.000
_cell.angle_alpha   90.00
_cell.angle_beta   90.00
_cell.angle_gamma   90.00
#
_symmetry.space_group_name_H-M   'P 1'
#
loop_
_entity.id
_entity.type
_entity.pdbx_description
1 polymer ?
#
loop_
_entity_poly.entity_id
_entity_poly.type
_entity_poly.pdbx_seq_one_letter_code
_entity_poly.pdbx_strand_id
1 'polypeptide(L)'
;MQQSLAKLRTQLKIDPISKHGELALLLVHLFKRLHDLSGWDFNWIQYFLKTKNRVTSGVPKEQIETVRGLILVLNFVEAIRS
;
A
#
# COMPACT_ATOMS: atom_id res chain seq x y z
N MET A 1 -1.79 18.70 12.38
CA MET A 1 -1.99 17.33 11.83
C MET A 1 -3.41 16.76 12.00
N GLN A 2 -4.26 17.29 12.90
CA GLN A 2 -5.61 16.76 13.14
C GLN A 2 -6.71 17.23 12.15
N GLN A 3 -6.45 18.21 11.28
CA GLN A 3 -7.48 18.82 10.43
C GLN A 3 -7.75 18.07 9.10
N SER A 4 -6.86 17.18 8.65
CA SER A 4 -7.00 16.49 7.36
C SER A 4 -8.02 15.34 7.39
N LEU A 5 -8.13 14.60 8.50
CA LEU A 5 -9.04 13.47 8.63
C LEU A 5 -10.51 13.88 8.78
N ALA A 6 -10.77 15.03 9.40
CA ALA A 6 -12.14 15.54 9.59
C ALA A 6 -12.78 15.95 8.25
N LYS A 7 -12.00 16.53 7.33
CA LYS A 7 -12.44 16.87 5.97
C LYS A 7 -12.76 15.64 5.11
N LEU A 8 -12.06 14.53 5.34
CA LEU A 8 -12.32 13.28 4.61
C LEU A 8 -13.72 12.71 4.91
N ARG A 9 -14.26 12.92 6.12
CA ARG A 9 -15.51 12.27 6.56
C ARG A 9 -16.79 12.86 5.94
N THR A 10 -16.76 14.08 5.42
CA THR A 10 -17.95 14.78 4.91
C THR A 10 -18.04 14.83 3.38
N GLN A 11 -17.01 14.40 2.65
CA GLN A 11 -16.94 14.34 1.17
C GLN A 11 -16.39 12.99 0.69
N LEU A 12 -16.95 11.87 1.17
CA LEU A 12 -16.53 10.49 0.87
C LEU A 12 -16.90 10.03 -0.56
N LYS A 13 -16.47 10.78 -1.59
CA LYS A 13 -16.35 10.25 -2.94
C LYS A 13 -14.90 10.40 -3.38
N ILE A 14 -14.17 9.30 -3.29
CA ILE A 14 -12.87 9.19 -3.95
C ILE A 14 -13.20 8.93 -5.43
N ASP A 15 -13.06 9.96 -6.26
CA ASP A 15 -13.11 9.77 -7.71
C ASP A 15 -11.88 8.95 -8.12
N PRO A 16 -12.04 7.71 -8.65
CA PRO A 16 -10.94 6.85 -9.03
C PRO A 16 -10.00 7.47 -10.08
N ILE A 17 -10.50 8.41 -10.89
CA ILE A 17 -9.77 9.06 -11.98
C ILE A 17 -9.02 10.32 -11.49
N SER A 18 -9.30 10.76 -10.26
CA SER A 18 -8.52 11.84 -9.64
C SER A 18 -7.15 11.35 -9.19
N LYS A 19 -6.16 12.25 -9.11
CA LYS A 19 -4.82 11.92 -8.55
C LYS A 19 -4.88 11.22 -7.19
N HIS A 20 -5.81 11.62 -6.32
CA HIS A 20 -5.98 10.99 -5.02
C HIS A 20 -6.64 9.61 -5.13
N GLY A 21 -7.53 9.41 -6.12
CA GLY A 21 -8.13 8.13 -6.43
C GLY A 21 -7.14 7.12 -6.99
N GLU A 22 -6.28 7.54 -7.91
CA GLU A 22 -5.20 6.69 -8.43
C GLU A 22 -4.28 6.19 -7.30
N LEU A 23 -3.90 7.06 -6.36
CA LEU A 23 -3.11 6.67 -5.19
C LEU A 23 -3.87 5.72 -4.26
N ALA A 24 -5.16 5.97 -4.03
CA ALA A 24 -6.00 5.07 -3.24
C ALA A 24 -6.11 3.68 -3.90
N LEU A 25 -6.26 3.64 -5.24
CA LEU A 25 -6.30 2.40 -6.00
C LEU A 25 -4.99 1.63 -5.89
N LEU A 26 -3.84 2.29 -6.05
CA LEU A 26 -2.53 1.65 -5.88
C LEU A 26 -2.36 1.03 -4.49
N LEU A 27 -2.80 1.75 -3.44
CA LEU A 27 -2.73 1.25 -2.08
C LEU A 27 -3.63 0.03 -1.87
N VAL A 28 -4.90 0.10 -2.30
CA VAL A 28 -5.84 -1.02 -2.24
C VAL A 28 -5.31 -2.23 -3.02
N HIS A 29 -4.74 -1.99 -4.20
CA HIS A 29 -4.14 -3.03 -5.04
C HIS A 29 -2.98 -3.72 -4.32
N LEU A 30 -2.07 -2.96 -3.70
CA LEU A 30 -1.00 -3.53 -2.88
C LEU A 30 -1.54 -4.46 -1.78
N PHE A 31 -2.52 -4.01 -1.00
CA PHE A 31 -3.09 -4.84 0.07
C PHE A 31 -3.79 -6.09 -0.46
N LYS A 32 -4.49 -5.98 -1.60
CA LYS A 32 -5.09 -7.15 -2.25
C LYS A 32 -4.03 -8.16 -2.68
N ARG A 33 -2.91 -7.72 -3.27
CA ARG A 33 -1.81 -8.60 -3.69
C ARG A 33 -1.10 -9.24 -2.50
N LEU A 34 -0.93 -8.51 -1.40
CA LEU A 34 -0.39 -9.06 -0.17
C LEU A 34 -1.30 -10.15 0.41
N HIS A 35 -2.62 -9.92 0.42
CA HIS A 35 -3.61 -10.92 0.82
C HIS A 35 -3.56 -12.18 -0.05
N ASP A 36 -3.55 -11.99 -1.37
CA ASP A 36 -3.49 -13.09 -2.31
C ASP A 36 -2.20 -13.89 -2.10
N LEU A 37 -1.05 -13.21 -2.01
CA LEU A 37 0.27 -13.80 -1.83
C LEU A 37 0.41 -14.55 -0.50
N SER A 38 -0.08 -13.98 0.60
CA SER A 38 0.05 -14.59 1.93
C SER A 38 -0.96 -15.72 2.18
N GLY A 39 -1.91 -15.95 1.27
CA GLY A 39 -3.00 -16.88 1.53
C GLY A 39 -3.86 -16.43 2.72
N TRP A 40 -4.07 -15.12 2.84
CA TRP A 40 -4.81 -14.50 3.95
C TRP A 40 -4.13 -14.58 5.33
N ASP A 41 -2.84 -14.93 5.40
CA ASP A 41 -2.06 -14.85 6.64
C ASP A 41 -1.75 -13.39 7.01
N PHE A 42 -2.49 -12.86 7.99
CA PHE A 42 -2.32 -11.50 8.49
C PHE A 42 -1.01 -11.30 9.27
N ASN A 43 -0.50 -12.33 9.95
CA ASN A 43 0.77 -12.23 10.67
C ASN A 43 1.93 -12.08 9.68
N TRP A 44 1.89 -12.85 8.59
CA TRP A 44 2.84 -12.71 7.49
C TRP A 44 2.79 -11.32 6.87
N ILE A 45 1.60 -10.78 6.59
CA ILE A 45 1.46 -9.41 6.03
C ILE A 45 2.03 -8.37 7.00
N GLN A 46 1.72 -8.47 8.29
CA GLN A 46 2.24 -7.56 9.31
C GLN A 46 3.78 -7.65 9.40
N TYR A 47 4.33 -8.86 9.35
CA TYR A 47 5.77 -9.09 9.37
C TYR A 47 6.44 -8.49 8.12
N PHE A 48 5.88 -8.76 6.94
CA PHE A 48 6.37 -8.21 5.67
C PHE A 48 6.42 -6.68 5.72
N LEU A 49 5.34 -6.03 6.16
CA LEU A 49 5.27 -4.57 6.19
C LEU A 49 6.24 -3.93 7.18
N LYS A 50 6.58 -4.61 8.28
CA LYS A 50 7.42 -4.07 9.37
C LYS A 50 8.89 -4.47 9.29
N THR A 51 9.24 -5.44 8.45
CA THR A 51 10.61 -5.96 8.36
C THR A 51 11.35 -5.33 7.19
N LYS A 52 12.63 -5.00 7.37
CA LYS A 52 13.47 -4.50 6.27
C LYS A 52 13.53 -5.55 5.17
N ASN A 53 12.99 -5.19 4.02
CA ASN A 53 13.02 -5.99 2.81
C ASN A 53 14.30 -5.69 2.02
N ARG A 54 15.04 -6.75 1.66
CA ARG A 54 16.33 -6.62 0.96
C ARG A 54 16.16 -6.17 -0.50
N VAL A 55 15.11 -6.63 -1.17
CA VAL A 55 14.88 -6.33 -2.59
C VAL A 55 14.43 -4.89 -2.77
N THR A 56 13.50 -4.42 -1.94
CA THR A 56 13.08 -3.00 -1.96
C THR A 56 14.03 -2.10 -1.17
N SER A 57 15.02 -2.66 -0.47
CA SER A 57 16.04 -1.94 0.31
C SER A 57 15.49 -1.05 1.44
N GLY A 58 14.36 -1.41 2.05
CA GLY A 58 13.74 -0.62 3.12
C GLY A 58 12.64 -1.37 3.86
N VAL A 59 12.01 -0.74 4.85
CA VAL A 59 10.83 -1.28 5.54
C VAL A 59 9.59 -0.92 4.70
N PRO A 60 8.82 -1.89 4.17
CA PRO A 60 7.75 -1.58 3.22
C PRO A 60 6.72 -0.57 3.74
N LYS A 61 6.35 -0.65 5.03
CA LYS A 61 5.45 0.32 5.66
C LYS A 61 5.93 1.77 5.55
N GLU A 62 7.24 2.01 5.69
CA GLU A 62 7.83 3.34 5.57
C GLU A 62 7.93 3.76 4.10
N GLN A 63 8.25 2.81 3.22
CA GLN A 63 8.40 3.08 1.79
C GLN A 63 7.08 3.54 1.15
N ILE A 64 5.96 2.90 1.51
CA ILE A 64 4.64 3.22 0.93
C ILE A 64 4.08 4.60 1.33
N GLU A 65 4.73 5.32 2.24
CA GLU A 65 4.38 6.72 2.58
C GLU A 65 4.69 7.70 1.43
N THR A 66 5.48 7.26 0.44
CA THR A 66 5.76 8.01 -0.79
C THR A 66 5.18 7.27 -2.00
N VAL A 67 4.74 8.03 -3.02
CA VAL A 67 4.23 7.43 -4.28
C VAL A 67 5.26 6.49 -4.92
N ARG A 68 6.53 6.91 -4.94
CA ARG A 68 7.62 6.10 -5.51
C ARG A 68 7.83 4.80 -4.73
N GLY A 69 7.83 4.86 -3.40
CA GLY A 69 8.00 3.65 -2.59
C GLY A 69 6.77 2.74 -2.62
N LEU A 70 5.56 3.29 -2.73
CA LEU A 70 4.34 2.52 -2.96
C LEU A 70 4.43 1.70 -4.26
N ILE A 71 4.80 2.34 -5.37
CA ILE A 71 4.97 1.66 -6.66
C ILE A 71 6.08 0.59 -6.58
N LEU A 72 7.21 0.90 -5.94
CA LEU A 72 8.32 -0.05 -5.77
C LEU A 72 7.87 -1.32 -5.01
N VAL A 73 7.19 -1.15 -3.88
CA VAL A 73 6.71 -2.28 -3.07
C VAL A 73 5.64 -3.07 -3.81
N LEU A 74 4.69 -2.40 -4.48
CA LEU A 74 3.67 -3.07 -5.28
C LEU A 74 4.29 -3.94 -6.38
N ASN A 75 5.20 -3.38 -7.20
CA ASN A 75 5.86 -4.11 -8.26
C ASN A 75 6.62 -5.34 -7.72
N PHE A 76 7.27 -5.19 -6.57
CA PHE A 76 7.95 -6.33 -5.93
C PHE A 76 6.96 -7.42 -5.52
N VAL A 77 5.86 -7.07 -4.86
CA VAL A 77 4.84 -8.04 -4.42
C VAL A 77 4.22 -8.76 -5.63
N GLU A 78 3.99 -8.05 -6.73
CA GLU A 78 3.48 -8.66 -7.97
C GLU A 78 4.48 -9.64 -8.60
N ALA A 79 5.79 -9.34 -8.53
CA ALA A 79 6.85 -10.18 -9.08
C ALA A 79 7.10 -11.48 -8.30
N ILE A 80 6.64 -11.62 -7.05
CA ILE A 80 6.82 -12.86 -6.26
C ILE A 80 5.99 -14.02 -6.84
N ARG A 81 4.93 -13.74 -7.61
CA ARG A 81 4.02 -14.73 -8.18
C ARG A 81 4.22 -15.05 -9.66
N SER A 82 5.26 -14.54 -10.30
CA SER A 82 5.65 -14.87 -11.69
C SER A 82 6.58 -16.06 -11.79
#